data_AF-A0A257HQY5-F1
#
_entry.id   AF-A0A257HQY5-F1
#
_cell.length_a   1.000
_cell.length_b   1.000
_cell.length_c   1.000
_cell.angle_alpha   90.00
_cell.angle_beta   90.00
_cell.angle_gamma   90.00
#
_symmetry.space_group_name_H-M   'P 1'
#
loop_
_entity.id
_entity.type
_entity.pdbx_description
1 polymer ?
#
loop_
_entity_poly.entity_id
_entity_poly.type
_entity_poly.pdbx_seq_one_letter_code
_entity_poly.pdbx_strand_id
1 'polypeptide(L)'
;MGPSDRPDLLGRAFISSFDSRPARAFVLAGIGLFGLAGFASLAFLRTIPIVPLLCMAALVFHFAPALWPRKSALDLKTDGFRLDGLGLIPWEAIGTVNYHERQINQNAKARLVALLEIELVATFDLAIVRPDAGPAWRRLQARNWRKVGDSHLTILLSGLTDSPRDIRQAFEVFLGFPITGPRGLVA
;
A
#
# COMPACT_ATOMS: atom_id res chain seq x y z
N MET A 1 -10.93 10.70 20.57
CA MET A 1 -10.64 9.27 20.72
C MET A 1 -9.14 9.14 20.85
N GLY A 2 -8.69 8.59 21.99
CA GLY A 2 -7.29 8.53 22.38
C GLY A 2 -6.71 7.14 22.14
N PRO A 3 -5.40 6.96 22.34
CA PRO A 3 -4.72 5.66 22.25
C PRO A 3 -5.28 4.57 23.18
N SER A 4 -6.20 4.93 24.09
CA SER A 4 -6.94 4.04 25.01
C SER A 4 -8.11 3.26 24.40
N ASP A 5 -8.57 3.61 23.19
CA ASP A 5 -9.83 3.07 22.65
C ASP A 5 -9.70 1.69 21.98
N ARG A 6 -8.48 1.11 21.92
CA ARG A 6 -8.17 -0.21 21.33
C ARG A 6 -7.17 -1.00 22.19
N PRO A 7 -7.56 -1.50 23.37
CA PRO A 7 -6.68 -2.29 24.25
C PRO A 7 -6.25 -3.62 23.61
N ASP A 8 -6.93 -4.07 22.56
CA ASP A 8 -6.60 -5.24 21.75
C ASP A 8 -5.31 -5.07 20.93
N LEU A 9 -4.88 -3.83 20.67
CA LEU A 9 -3.63 -3.51 19.97
C LEU A 9 -2.42 -3.41 20.92
N LEU A 10 -2.63 -3.38 22.24
CA LEU A 10 -1.55 -3.36 23.22
C LEU A 10 -0.88 -4.74 23.26
N GLY A 11 0.28 -4.87 22.61
CA GLY A 11 1.10 -6.09 22.63
C GLY A 11 0.76 -7.15 21.58
N ARG A 12 -0.08 -6.84 20.58
CA ARG A 12 -0.38 -7.72 19.43
C ARG A 12 0.10 -7.12 18.12
N ALA A 13 0.39 -7.98 17.14
CA ALA A 13 0.74 -7.51 15.80
C ALA A 13 -0.49 -6.93 15.07
N PHE A 14 -0.34 -5.80 14.40
CA PHE A 14 -1.35 -5.24 13.50
C PHE A 14 -0.95 -5.53 12.06
N ILE A 15 -1.82 -6.22 11.31
CA ILE A 15 -1.50 -6.70 9.97
C ILE A 15 -2.52 -6.13 8.99
N SER A 16 -2.03 -5.49 7.94
CA SER A 16 -2.86 -5.01 6.84
C SER A 16 -2.38 -5.51 5.49
N SER A 17 -3.32 -5.92 4.65
CA SER A 17 -3.08 -6.48 3.32
C SER A 17 -3.54 -5.54 2.22
N PHE A 18 -3.16 -5.79 0.97
CA PHE A 18 -3.63 -4.97 -0.15
C PHE A 18 -5.14 -5.15 -0.37
N ASP A 19 -5.86 -4.04 -0.54
CA ASP A 19 -7.25 -4.10 -1.01
C ASP A 19 -7.28 -4.56 -2.47
N SER A 20 -7.65 -5.83 -2.65
CA SER A 20 -7.73 -6.48 -3.96
C SER A 20 -8.88 -5.97 -4.84
N ARG A 21 -9.91 -5.33 -4.28
CA ARG A 21 -11.13 -4.95 -5.01
C ARG A 21 -10.85 -4.01 -6.21
N PRO A 22 -10.19 -2.85 -6.05
CA PRO A 22 -9.92 -1.95 -7.17
C PRO A 22 -8.99 -2.57 -8.21
N ALA A 23 -7.96 -3.31 -7.76
CA ALA A 23 -7.02 -3.97 -8.65
C ALA A 23 -7.69 -5.09 -9.47
N ARG A 24 -8.53 -5.91 -8.84
CA ARG A 24 -9.30 -6.97 -9.52
C ARG A 24 -10.24 -6.39 -10.55
N ALA A 25 -11.00 -5.35 -10.21
CA ALA A 25 -11.91 -4.70 -11.16
C ALA A 25 -11.15 -4.15 -12.37
N PHE A 26 -10.02 -3.48 -12.14
CA PHE A 26 -9.18 -2.94 -13.21
C PHE A 26 -8.58 -4.03 -14.10
N VAL A 27 -8.03 -5.09 -13.49
CA VAL A 27 -7.45 -6.22 -14.23
C VAL A 27 -8.51 -6.98 -15.02
N LEU A 28 -9.69 -7.23 -14.45
CA LEU A 28 -10.80 -7.88 -15.16
C LEU A 28 -11.32 -7.03 -16.33
N ALA A 29 -11.44 -5.71 -16.14
CA ALA A 29 -11.77 -4.79 -17.22
C ALA A 29 -10.71 -4.82 -18.32
N GLY A 30 -9.43 -4.86 -17.95
CA GLY A 30 -8.33 -5.06 -18.88
C GLY A 30 -8.44 -6.37 -19.66
N ILE A 31 -8.63 -7.50 -18.97
CA ILE A 31 -8.83 -8.83 -19.58
C ILE A 31 -9.97 -8.78 -20.60
N GLY A 32 -11.11 -8.19 -20.22
CA GLY A 32 -12.26 -8.06 -21.11
C GLY A 32 -11.95 -7.24 -22.36
N LEU A 33 -11.38 -6.05 -22.20
CA LEU A 33 -11.08 -5.15 -23.31
C LEU A 33 -10.04 -5.74 -24.27
N PHE A 34 -8.91 -6.20 -23.74
CA PHE A 34 -7.83 -6.74 -24.55
C PHE A 34 -8.17 -8.12 -25.13
N GLY A 35 -8.98 -8.91 -24.42
CA GLY A 35 -9.55 -10.15 -24.94
C GLY A 35 -10.42 -9.90 -26.17
N LEU A 36 -11.37 -8.95 -26.09
CA LEU A 36 -12.23 -8.57 -27.23
C LEU A 36 -11.41 -8.03 -28.41
N ALA A 37 -10.46 -7.13 -28.15
CA ALA A 37 -9.58 -6.60 -29.18
C ALA A 37 -8.73 -7.71 -29.83
N GLY A 38 -8.26 -8.67 -29.04
CA GLY A 38 -7.51 -9.81 -29.53
C GLY A 38 -8.34 -10.75 -30.40
N PHE A 39 -9.58 -11.06 -29.99
CA PHE A 39 -10.51 -11.84 -30.80
C PHE A 39 -10.86 -11.14 -32.12
N ALA A 40 -11.11 -9.83 -32.09
CA ALA A 40 -11.35 -9.05 -33.31
C ALA A 40 -10.12 -9.08 -34.25
N SER A 41 -8.91 -8.90 -33.72
CA SER A 41 -7.68 -9.01 -34.51
C SER A 41 -7.52 -10.38 -35.16
N LEU A 42 -7.81 -11.46 -34.42
CA LEU A 42 -7.72 -12.81 -34.97
C LEU A 42 -8.79 -13.07 -36.04
N ALA A 43 -10.02 -12.61 -35.80
CA ALA A 43 -11.16 -12.82 -36.70
C ALA A 43 -11.05 -12.03 -38.01
N PHE A 44 -10.61 -10.77 -37.95
CA PHE A 44 -10.59 -9.87 -39.11
C PHE A 44 -9.22 -9.76 -39.79
N LEU A 45 -8.13 -9.81 -39.03
CA LEU A 45 -6.77 -9.59 -39.54
C LEU A 45 -5.96 -10.90 -39.62
N ARG A 46 -6.45 -12.01 -39.03
CA ARG A 46 -5.76 -13.32 -38.97
C ARG A 46 -4.33 -13.24 -38.39
N THR A 47 -4.07 -12.24 -37.57
CA THR A 47 -2.79 -12.03 -36.89
C THR A 47 -2.92 -12.32 -35.41
N ILE A 48 -1.87 -12.89 -34.83
CA ILE A 48 -1.79 -13.07 -33.37
C ILE A 48 -1.57 -11.67 -32.76
N PRO A 49 -2.44 -11.23 -31.84
CA PRO A 49 -2.38 -9.90 -31.27
C PRO A 49 -1.35 -9.88 -30.11
N ILE A 50 -0.06 -9.99 -30.46
CA ILE A 50 1.04 -10.11 -29.49
C ILE A 50 1.10 -8.90 -28.54
N VAL A 51 0.96 -7.69 -29.09
CA VAL A 51 1.04 -6.45 -28.31
C VAL A 51 0.00 -6.39 -27.16
N PRO A 52 -1.31 -6.54 -27.41
CA PRO A 52 -2.29 -6.52 -26.32
C PRO A 52 -2.13 -7.68 -25.33
N LEU A 53 -1.67 -8.86 -25.78
CA LEU A 53 -1.34 -9.96 -24.88
C LEU A 53 -0.17 -9.62 -23.93
N LEU A 54 0.86 -8.96 -24.44
CA LEU A 54 1.98 -8.49 -23.61
C LEU A 54 1.55 -7.38 -22.64
N CYS A 55 0.70 -6.44 -23.07
CA CYS A 55 0.12 -5.42 -22.19
C CYS A 55 -0.68 -6.08 -21.05
N MET A 56 -1.47 -7.10 -21.38
CA MET A 56 -2.21 -7.88 -20.40
C MET A 56 -1.31 -8.60 -19.40
N ALA A 57 -0.27 -9.28 -19.89
CA ALA A 57 0.69 -9.95 -19.03
C ALA A 57 1.40 -8.96 -18.09
N ALA A 58 1.80 -7.79 -18.61
CA ALA A 58 2.42 -6.73 -17.83
C ALA A 58 1.48 -6.17 -16.75
N LEU A 59 0.20 -5.95 -17.08
CA LEU A 59 -0.81 -5.48 -16.13
C LEU A 59 -1.04 -6.49 -15.00
N VAL A 60 -1.26 -7.77 -15.34
CA VAL A 60 -1.44 -8.83 -14.35
C VAL A 60 -0.21 -8.97 -13.46
N PHE A 61 0.99 -8.88 -14.05
CA PHE A 61 2.25 -8.96 -13.31
C PHE A 61 2.44 -7.77 -12.36
N HIS A 62 2.15 -6.54 -12.83
CA HIS A 62 2.28 -5.33 -12.02
C HIS A 62 1.32 -5.34 -10.82
N PHE A 63 0.07 -5.77 -11.01
CA PHE A 63 -0.94 -5.83 -9.94
C PHE A 63 -0.98 -7.16 -9.19
N ALA A 64 -0.06 -8.08 -9.46
CA ALA A 64 -0.03 -9.40 -8.83
C ALA A 64 -0.09 -9.38 -7.29
N PRO A 65 0.58 -8.46 -6.56
CA PRO A 65 0.48 -8.42 -5.10
C PRO A 65 -0.94 -8.17 -4.58
N ALA A 66 -1.73 -7.38 -5.31
CA ALA A 66 -3.12 -7.10 -4.95
C ALA A 66 -4.07 -8.23 -5.40
N LEU A 67 -3.77 -8.94 -6.49
CA LEU A 67 -4.59 -10.07 -6.96
C LEU A 67 -4.43 -11.30 -6.06
N TRP A 68 -3.18 -11.60 -5.69
CA TRP A 68 -2.79 -12.74 -4.88
C TRP A 68 -2.02 -12.27 -3.64
N PRO A 69 -2.72 -11.74 -2.62
CA PRO A 69 -2.09 -11.33 -1.38
C PRO A 69 -1.53 -12.56 -0.66
N ARG A 70 -0.27 -12.90 -0.95
CA ARG A 70 0.47 -13.98 -0.28
C ARG A 70 1.20 -13.50 0.98
N LYS A 71 1.35 -12.19 1.14
CA LYS A 71 2.02 -11.53 2.26
C LYS A 71 1.25 -10.29 2.70
N SER A 72 1.37 -9.95 3.97
CA SER A 72 0.91 -8.67 4.51
C SER A 72 1.67 -7.52 3.85
N ALA A 73 0.96 -6.44 3.54
CA ALA A 73 1.54 -5.23 2.95
C ALA A 73 2.17 -4.34 4.03
N LEU A 74 1.57 -4.33 5.21
CA LEU A 74 2.01 -3.63 6.41
C LEU A 74 1.83 -4.56 7.62
N ASP A 75 2.85 -4.68 8.45
CA ASP A 75 2.85 -5.49 9.68
C ASP A 75 3.51 -4.68 10.78
N LEU A 76 2.74 -4.23 11.77
CA LEU A 76 3.22 -3.48 12.93
C LEU A 76 3.41 -4.45 14.10
N LYS A 77 4.61 -4.49 14.66
CA LYS A 77 5.01 -5.37 15.77
C LYS A 77 5.72 -4.56 16.85
N THR A 78 6.07 -5.19 17.96
CA THR A 78 6.78 -4.54 19.06
C THR A 78 8.18 -4.06 18.68
N ASP A 79 8.84 -4.73 17.73
CA ASP A 79 10.21 -4.41 17.27
C ASP A 79 10.26 -3.37 16.15
N GLY A 80 9.11 -3.02 15.55
CA GLY A 80 9.03 -2.09 14.45
C GLY A 80 7.83 -2.32 13.56
N PHE A 81 7.81 -1.64 12.42
CA PHE A 81 6.90 -1.95 11.34
C PHE A 81 7.63 -2.53 10.15
N ARG A 82 7.03 -3.55 9.54
CA ARG A 82 7.51 -4.19 8.32
C ARG A 82 6.63 -3.79 7.15
N LEU A 83 7.28 -3.35 6.08
CA LEU A 83 6.66 -3.07 4.79
C LEU A 83 7.08 -4.09 3.74
N ASP A 84 6.11 -4.53 2.95
CA ASP A 84 6.36 -5.49 1.89
C ASP A 84 7.35 -4.93 0.84
N GLY A 85 8.44 -5.66 0.59
CA GLY A 85 9.48 -5.24 -0.35
C GLY A 85 10.41 -4.12 0.13
N LEU A 86 10.27 -3.62 1.36
CA LEU A 86 11.22 -2.70 2.00
C LEU A 86 12.02 -3.43 3.09
N GLY A 87 11.32 -4.04 4.04
CA GLY A 87 11.93 -4.65 5.22
C GLY A 87 11.32 -4.17 6.53
N LEU A 88 11.97 -4.54 7.63
CA LEU A 88 11.65 -4.08 8.98
C LEU A 88 12.34 -2.74 9.25
N ILE A 89 11.56 -1.76 9.67
CA ILE A 89 12.02 -0.46 10.20
C ILE A 89 11.64 -0.44 11.68
N PRO A 90 12.62 -0.32 12.59
CA PRO A 90 12.34 -0.33 14.01
C PRO A 90 11.76 1.01 14.46
N TRP A 91 11.02 1.02 15.56
CA TRP A 91 10.32 2.23 16.03
C TRP A 91 11.28 3.36 16.38
N GLU A 92 12.46 3.04 16.90
CA GLU A 92 13.52 4.00 17.22
C GLU A 92 14.13 4.70 15.99
N ALA A 93 13.97 4.14 14.79
CA ALA A 93 14.44 4.76 13.56
C ALA A 93 13.47 5.81 13.00
N ILE A 94 12.28 5.94 13.60
CA ILE A 94 11.25 6.89 13.18
C ILE A 94 11.45 8.22 13.91
N GLY A 95 11.59 9.30 13.15
CA GLY A 95 11.64 10.66 13.68
C GLY A 95 10.23 11.26 13.74
N THR A 96 9.77 11.79 12.60
CA THR A 96 8.48 12.48 12.50
C THR A 96 7.49 11.63 11.71
N VAL A 97 6.23 11.61 12.13
CA VAL A 97 5.13 10.98 11.38
C VAL A 97 4.02 12.00 11.16
N ASN A 98 3.65 12.18 9.89
CA ASN A 98 2.58 13.05 9.46
C ASN A 98 1.51 12.23 8.73
N TYR A 99 0.26 12.45 9.10
CA TYR A 99 -0.89 11.84 8.45
C TYR A 99 -1.59 12.88 7.58
N HIS A 100 -1.78 12.56 6.31
CA HIS A 100 -2.51 13.40 5.36
C HIS A 100 -3.73 12.66 4.86
N GLU A 101 -4.88 13.34 4.91
CA GLU A 101 -6.14 12.80 4.41
C GLU A 101 -6.72 13.79 3.41
N ARG A 102 -6.93 13.32 2.18
CA ARG A 102 -7.49 14.11 1.09
C ARG A 102 -8.67 13.37 0.48
N GLN A 103 -9.81 14.04 0.45
CA GLN A 103 -10.96 13.58 -0.29
C GLN A 103 -10.84 14.03 -1.76
N ILE A 104 -10.83 13.08 -2.70
CA ILE A 104 -10.63 13.38 -4.12
C ILE A 104 -11.93 13.83 -4.81
N ASN A 105 -13.09 13.52 -4.26
CA ASN A 105 -14.40 13.90 -4.83
C ASN A 105 -15.37 14.40 -3.76
N GLN A 106 -16.10 15.50 -4.03
CA GLN A 106 -17.15 16.04 -3.15
C GLN A 106 -18.49 15.30 -3.22
N ASN A 107 -18.66 14.36 -4.17
CA ASN A 107 -19.91 13.61 -4.37
C ASN A 107 -20.03 12.41 -3.41
N ALA A 108 -21.21 11.77 -3.36
CA ALA A 108 -21.49 10.56 -2.58
C ALA A 108 -20.55 9.37 -2.85
N LYS A 109 -19.75 9.40 -3.94
CA LYS A 109 -18.65 8.46 -4.23
C LYS A 109 -17.28 9.04 -3.85
N ALA A 110 -17.24 9.78 -2.75
CA ALA A 110 -16.04 10.38 -2.21
C ALA A 110 -15.00 9.29 -1.95
N ARG A 111 -13.87 9.34 -2.67
CA ARG A 111 -12.75 8.46 -2.39
C ARG A 111 -11.81 9.16 -1.44
N LEU A 112 -11.62 8.55 -0.26
CA LEU A 112 -10.66 9.00 0.72
C LEU A 112 -9.26 8.52 0.31
N VAL A 113 -8.33 9.46 0.13
CA VAL A 113 -6.91 9.17 -0.05
C VAL A 113 -6.18 9.58 1.21
N ALA A 114 -5.68 8.58 1.93
CA ALA A 114 -4.94 8.76 3.16
C ALA A 114 -3.49 8.31 2.94
N LEU A 115 -2.56 9.15 3.40
CA LEU A 115 -1.13 9.01 3.25
C LEU A 115 -0.49 9.15 4.63
N LEU A 116 0.47 8.29 4.92
CA LEU A 116 1.32 8.39 6.09
C LEU A 116 2.73 8.74 5.61
N GLU A 117 3.20 9.91 5.98
CA GLU A 117 4.55 10.40 5.73
C GLU A 117 5.39 10.15 6.98
N ILE A 118 6.48 9.42 6.80
CA ILE A 118 7.39 9.02 7.87
C ILE A 118 8.76 9.56 7.51
N GLU A 119 9.28 10.42 8.36
CA GLU A 119 10.66 10.88 8.32
C GLU A 119 11.50 10.03 9.27
N LEU A 120 12.53 9.39 8.73
CA LEU A 120 13.45 8.56 9.50
C LEU A 120 14.56 9.41 10.10
N VAL A 121 15.03 9.01 11.29
CA VAL A 121 16.16 9.68 11.98
C VAL A 121 17.47 9.49 11.20
N ALA A 122 17.60 8.37 10.49
CA ALA A 122 18.76 8.02 9.67
C ALA A 122 18.34 7.73 8.22
N THR A 123 19.33 7.58 7.34
CA THR A 123 19.08 7.16 5.96
C THR A 123 18.50 5.75 5.90
N PHE A 124 17.79 5.42 4.81
CA PHE A 124 17.19 4.10 4.62
C PHE A 124 18.18 2.94 4.78
N ASP A 125 19.44 3.13 4.39
CA ASP A 125 20.47 2.09 4.47
C ASP A 125 20.82 1.72 5.92
N LEU A 126 20.65 2.66 6.85
CA LEU A 126 20.91 2.47 8.28
C LEU A 126 19.62 2.15 9.06
N ALA A 127 18.50 2.71 8.64
CA ALA A 127 17.21 2.56 9.31
C ALA A 127 16.55 1.19 9.07
N ILE A 128 16.92 0.47 8.00
CA ILE A 128 16.33 -0.84 7.67
C ILE A 128 17.17 -1.96 8.29
N VAL A 129 16.68 -2.54 9.39
CA VAL A 129 17.40 -3.60 10.13
C VAL A 129 17.32 -4.95 9.43
N ARG A 130 16.19 -5.25 8.77
CA ARG A 130 15.99 -6.49 8.01
C ARG A 130 15.40 -6.20 6.64
N PRO A 131 16.23 -6.00 5.60
CA PRO A 131 15.72 -5.75 4.26
C PRO A 131 14.96 -6.97 3.72
N ASP A 132 13.89 -6.74 2.96
CA ASP A 132 13.16 -7.83 2.32
C ASP A 132 13.95 -8.30 1.08
N ALA A 133 14.67 -9.42 1.20
CA ALA A 133 15.52 -10.02 0.16
C ALA A 133 14.70 -10.70 -0.97
N GLY A 134 13.61 -10.06 -1.39
CA GLY A 134 12.81 -10.53 -2.52
C GLY A 134 13.56 -10.43 -3.85
N PRO A 135 13.16 -11.22 -4.86
CA PRO A 135 13.77 -11.14 -6.18
C PRO A 135 13.60 -9.75 -6.80
N ALA A 136 14.58 -9.32 -7.61
CA ALA A 136 14.67 -7.95 -8.13
C ALA A 136 13.44 -7.51 -8.93
N TRP A 137 12.75 -8.45 -9.60
CA TRP A 137 11.53 -8.16 -10.35
C TRP A 137 10.36 -7.67 -9.49
N ARG A 138 10.38 -7.90 -8.16
CA ARG A 138 9.36 -7.36 -7.23
C ARG A 138 9.38 -5.84 -7.15
N ARG A 139 10.42 -5.19 -7.67
CA ARG A 139 10.50 -3.74 -7.79
C ARG A 139 9.53 -3.20 -8.85
N LEU A 140 9.12 -4.03 -9.80
CA LEU A 140 8.19 -3.68 -10.88
C LEU A 140 6.72 -3.85 -10.48
N GLN A 141 6.44 -4.46 -9.33
CA GLN A 141 5.07 -4.68 -8.85
C GLN A 141 4.56 -3.47 -8.07
N ALA A 142 3.24 -3.29 -8.06
CA ALA A 142 2.58 -2.24 -7.30
C ALA A 142 2.91 -2.35 -5.81
N ARG A 143 3.19 -1.20 -5.19
CA ARG A 143 3.49 -1.06 -3.75
C ARG A 143 2.60 0.02 -3.16
N ASN A 144 2.27 -0.13 -1.89
CA ASN A 144 1.58 0.89 -1.11
C ASN A 144 2.54 1.91 -0.49
N TRP A 145 3.81 1.92 -0.86
CA TRP A 145 4.79 2.86 -0.30
C TRP A 145 5.79 3.33 -1.35
N ARG A 146 6.43 4.46 -1.06
CA ARG A 146 7.46 5.06 -1.89
C ARG A 146 8.53 5.74 -1.04
N LYS A 147 9.80 5.55 -1.40
CA LYS A 147 10.92 6.36 -0.89
C LYS A 147 10.95 7.71 -1.59
N VAL A 148 11.12 8.77 -0.82
CA VAL A 148 11.31 10.14 -1.28
C VAL A 148 12.63 10.62 -0.69
N GLY A 149 13.67 10.77 -1.53
CA GLY A 149 15.02 11.02 -1.02
C GLY A 149 15.56 9.88 -0.17
N ASP A 150 16.40 10.22 0.81
CA ASP A 150 17.22 9.25 1.55
C ASP A 150 16.65 8.85 2.92
N SER A 151 15.69 9.59 3.46
CA SER A 151 15.12 9.37 4.81
C SER A 151 13.59 9.52 4.87
N HIS A 152 12.92 9.93 3.78
CA HIS A 152 11.48 10.17 3.81
C HIS A 152 10.70 9.05 3.10
N LEU A 153 9.72 8.50 3.79
CA LEU A 153 8.90 7.38 3.36
C LEU A 153 7.43 7.80 3.33
N THR A 154 6.78 7.59 2.18
CA THR A 154 5.34 7.81 2.05
C THR A 154 4.63 6.47 1.91
N ILE A 155 3.62 6.22 2.74
CA ILE A 155 2.77 5.02 2.72
C ILE A 155 1.34 5.42 2.35
N LEU A 156 0.81 4.87 1.26
CA LEU A 156 -0.57 5.03 0.84
C LEU A 156 -1.46 4.04 1.61
N LEU A 157 -2.23 4.55 2.57
CA LEU A 157 -3.10 3.74 3.42
C LEU A 157 -4.40 3.35 2.72
N SER A 158 -4.90 4.15 1.77
CA SER A 158 -6.13 3.83 1.03
C SER A 158 -6.04 2.62 0.10
N GLY A 159 -4.84 2.05 -0.08
CA GLY A 159 -4.63 0.80 -0.82
C GLY A 159 -4.67 -0.45 0.05
N LEU A 160 -4.95 -0.29 1.34
CA LEU A 160 -4.95 -1.37 2.34
C LEU A 160 -6.37 -1.81 2.71
N THR A 161 -6.49 -3.02 3.26
CA THR A 161 -7.77 -3.60 3.66
C THR A 161 -8.38 -2.93 4.89
N ASP A 162 -7.54 -2.49 5.82
CA ASP A 162 -7.97 -1.84 7.05
C ASP A 162 -8.17 -0.35 6.82
N SER A 163 -9.03 0.28 7.63
CA SER A 163 -9.30 1.70 7.44
C SER A 163 -8.03 2.52 7.75
N PRO A 164 -7.78 3.61 7.01
CA PRO A 164 -6.62 4.48 7.29
C PRO A 164 -6.56 4.99 8.73
N ARG A 165 -7.73 5.14 9.36
CA ARG A 165 -7.86 5.55 10.76
C ARG A 165 -7.40 4.46 11.72
N ASP A 166 -7.77 3.20 11.47
CA ASP A 166 -7.32 2.06 12.29
C ASP A 166 -5.81 1.90 12.20
N ILE A 167 -5.24 2.04 10.99
CA ILE A 167 -3.80 1.95 10.78
C ILE A 167 -3.08 3.09 11.51
N ARG A 168 -3.57 4.32 11.39
CA ARG A 168 -3.03 5.47 12.15
C ARG A 168 -3.07 5.21 13.64
N GLN A 169 -4.21 4.77 14.17
CA GLN A 169 -4.37 4.51 15.60
C GLN A 169 -3.40 3.41 16.07
N ALA A 170 -3.20 2.37 15.26
CA ALA A 170 -2.20 1.35 15.56
C ALA A 170 -0.77 1.94 15.62
N PHE A 171 -0.40 2.81 14.67
CA PHE A 171 0.88 3.53 14.74
C PHE A 171 1.00 4.40 16.01
N GLU A 172 -0.05 5.13 16.38
CA GLU A 172 -0.05 5.96 17.60
C GLU A 172 0.14 5.11 18.87
N VAL A 173 -0.45 3.91 18.91
CA VAL A 173 -0.28 2.95 20.01
C VAL A 173 1.16 2.44 20.10
N PHE A 174 1.78 2.07 18.97
CA PHE A 174 3.16 1.57 18.97
C PHE A 174 4.22 2.66 19.20
N LEU A 175 4.00 3.86 18.67
CA LEU A 175 4.89 5.01 18.88
C LEU A 175 4.77 5.57 20.30
N GLY A 176 3.62 5.40 20.95
CA GLY A 176 3.35 5.97 22.28
C GLY A 176 3.04 7.47 22.26
N PHE A 177 2.91 8.09 21.08
CA PHE A 177 2.56 9.50 20.91
C PHE A 177 1.60 9.71 19.73
N PRO A 178 0.76 10.77 19.78
CA PRO A 178 -0.20 11.03 18.71
C PRO A 178 0.49 11.50 17.42
N ILE A 179 -0.03 11.07 16.27
CA ILE A 179 0.46 11.48 14.95
C ILE A 179 -0.16 12.82 14.55
N THR A 180 0.65 13.70 13.98
CA THR A 180 0.21 15.00 13.48
C THR A 180 -0.64 14.83 12.21
N GLY A 181 -1.82 15.45 12.14
CA GLY A 181 -2.68 15.39 10.96
C GLY A 181 -4.17 15.51 11.27
N PRO A 182 -5.02 15.75 10.25
CA PRO A 182 -6.46 15.87 10.42
C PRO A 182 -7.02 14.62 11.11
N ARG A 183 -7.74 14.80 12.22
CA ARG A 183 -8.37 13.72 12.99
C ARG A 183 -9.72 13.26 12.39
N GLY A 184 -10.01 13.69 11.17
CA GLY A 184 -11.35 13.66 10.58
C GLY A 184 -12.21 14.79 11.14
N LEU A 185 -13.00 15.43 10.27
CA LEU A 185 -14.09 16.31 10.66
C LEU A 185 -15.17 15.46 11.34
N VAL A 186 -15.66 15.93 12.49
CA VAL A 186 -16.94 15.49 13.06
C VAL A 186 -18.03 16.01 12.12
N ALA A 187 -18.66 15.11 11.37
CA ALA A 187 -19.95 15.33 10.73
C ALA A 187 -20.64 13.97 10.54
#